data_AF-A0A965ADG3-F1
#
_entry.id   AF-A0A965ADG3-F1
#
_cell.length_a   1.000
_cell.length_b   1.000
_cell.length_c   1.000
_cell.angle_alpha   90.00
_cell.angle_beta   90.00
_cell.angle_gamma   90.00
#
_symmetry.space_group_name_H-M   'P 1'
#
loop_
_entity.id
_entity.type
_entity.pdbx_description
1 polymer ?
#
loop_
_entity_poly.entity_id
_entity_poly.type
_entity_poly.pdbx_seq_one_letter_code
_entity_poly.pdbx_strand_id
1 'polypeptide(L)'
;MITFNSPIARNTDPLTSHEAAHDTSFKASKHRVLAIMALHRFGPLTDYELAERTGLQQNSIGKRRKDCQDAGLVTFYRDSDGNKIKRLAPSKSKCLVWMLTDAGVVYANDLIKLTGKIESNKQI
;
A
#
# COMPACT_ATOMS: atom_id res chain seq x y z
N MET A 1 -0.88 60.09 -9.97
CA MET A 1 -0.58 59.08 -8.92
C MET A 1 -1.85 58.26 -8.73
N ILE A 2 -1.85 56.99 -9.13
CA ILE A 2 -3.04 56.13 -9.05
C ILE A 2 -2.84 55.12 -7.91
N THR A 3 -3.73 55.18 -6.92
CA THR A 3 -3.76 54.32 -5.74
C THR A 3 -4.41 52.98 -6.10
N PHE A 4 -3.66 51.87 -6.00
CA PHE A 4 -4.22 50.54 -6.19
C PHE A 4 -4.98 50.11 -4.93
N ASN A 5 -6.31 50.08 -5.04
CA ASN A 5 -7.22 49.47 -4.08
C ASN A 5 -6.96 47.96 -4.01
N SER A 6 -6.56 47.46 -2.84
CA SER A 6 -6.26 46.04 -2.61
C SER A 6 -7.46 45.14 -2.99
N PRO A 7 -7.24 43.98 -3.63
CA PRO A 7 -8.33 43.05 -3.89
C PRO A 7 -8.84 42.48 -2.56
N ILE A 8 -10.12 42.68 -2.29
CA ILE A 8 -10.89 41.91 -1.30
C ILE A 8 -10.82 40.43 -1.73
N ALA A 9 -9.90 39.69 -1.12
CA ALA A 9 -9.80 38.25 -1.29
C ALA A 9 -10.86 37.59 -0.41
N ARG A 10 -11.65 36.72 -1.02
CA ARG A 10 -12.87 36.13 -0.50
C ARG A 10 -12.67 35.41 0.84
N ASN A 11 -13.57 35.69 1.77
CA ASN A 11 -13.87 34.88 2.96
C ASN A 11 -14.45 33.53 2.54
N THR A 12 -13.63 32.48 2.40
CA THR A 12 -14.06 31.07 2.48
C THR A 12 -12.85 30.21 2.82
N ASP A 13 -12.91 29.60 3.99
CA ASP A 13 -11.93 28.65 4.56
C ASP A 13 -11.62 27.48 3.61
N PRO A 14 -10.37 26.98 3.60
CA PRO A 14 -10.19 25.54 3.55
C PRO A 14 -9.21 25.05 4.60
N LEU A 15 -9.76 24.63 5.75
CA LEU A 15 -9.27 23.58 6.64
C LEU A 15 -8.82 22.31 5.86
N THR A 16 -9.19 22.20 4.58
CA THR A 16 -8.86 21.11 3.65
C THR A 16 -7.49 21.22 2.98
N SER A 17 -6.68 22.24 3.27
CA SER A 17 -5.33 22.37 2.66
C SER A 17 -4.25 21.54 3.38
N HIS A 18 -4.46 21.17 4.65
CA HIS A 18 -3.49 20.37 5.40
C HIS A 18 -3.79 18.86 5.33
N GLU A 19 -5.06 18.45 5.26
CA GLU A 19 -5.45 17.03 5.16
C GLU A 19 -5.19 16.42 3.78
N ALA A 20 -5.18 17.22 2.70
CA ALA A 20 -4.93 16.72 1.35
C ALA A 20 -3.43 16.51 1.01
N ALA A 21 -2.52 17.13 1.78
CA ALA A 21 -1.07 17.01 1.56
C ALA A 21 -0.53 15.65 2.02
N HIS A 22 -1.21 14.96 2.93
CA HIS A 22 -0.89 13.59 3.35
C HIS A 22 -1.48 12.52 2.40
N ASP A 23 -2.41 12.89 1.51
CA ASP A 23 -3.27 11.95 0.80
C ASP A 23 -2.82 11.62 -0.65
N THR A 24 -1.81 12.33 -1.19
CA THR A 24 -1.53 12.28 -2.63
C THR A 24 -0.13 11.82 -3.06
N SER A 25 0.87 11.82 -2.17
CA SER A 25 2.22 11.33 -2.54
C SER A 25 2.32 9.80 -2.55
N PHE A 26 1.44 9.13 -1.79
CA PHE A 26 1.33 7.67 -1.74
C PHE A 26 0.04 7.20 -2.41
N LYS A 27 -0.30 7.71 -3.60
CA LYS A 27 -1.26 7.05 -4.50
C LYS A 27 -0.74 5.63 -4.77
N ALA A 28 -1.08 4.69 -3.91
CA ALA A 28 -0.70 3.30 -4.06
C ALA A 28 -1.18 2.87 -5.44
N SER A 29 -0.25 2.63 -6.35
CA SER A 29 -0.58 2.07 -7.65
C SER A 29 -1.44 0.84 -7.36
N LYS A 30 -2.51 0.63 -8.12
CA LYS A 30 -3.47 -0.48 -7.91
C LYS A 30 -2.77 -1.81 -7.56
N HIS A 31 -1.60 -2.05 -8.14
CA HIS A 31 -0.79 -3.24 -7.91
C HIS A 31 -0.02 -3.26 -6.56
N ARG A 32 0.36 -2.12 -5.97
CA ARG A 32 0.89 -2.05 -4.59
C ARG A 32 -0.19 -2.42 -3.58
N VAL A 33 -1.41 -1.90 -3.77
CA VAL A 33 -2.57 -2.28 -2.94
C VAL A 33 -2.81 -3.79 -3.03
N LEU A 34 -2.77 -4.38 -4.23
CA LEU A 34 -2.92 -5.82 -4.40
C LEU A 34 -1.85 -6.63 -3.63
N ALA A 35 -0.58 -6.20 -3.64
CA ALA A 35 0.47 -6.88 -2.87
C ALA A 35 0.17 -6.85 -1.37
N ILE A 36 -0.19 -5.69 -0.84
CA ILE A 36 -0.49 -5.49 0.59
C ILE A 36 -1.73 -6.29 0.99
N MET A 37 -2.80 -6.24 0.20
CA MET A 37 -4.03 -6.99 0.45
C MET A 37 -3.82 -8.51 0.39
N ALA A 38 -3.00 -8.99 -0.54
CA ALA A 38 -2.67 -10.41 -0.61
C ALA A 38 -1.89 -10.87 0.63
N LEU A 39 -0.88 -10.12 1.06
CA LEU A 39 -0.12 -10.44 2.29
C LEU A 39 -0.99 -10.33 3.55
N HIS A 40 -1.90 -9.34 3.61
CA HIS A 40 -2.83 -9.20 4.72
C HIS A 40 -3.80 -10.39 4.82
N ARG A 41 -4.34 -10.82 3.67
CA ARG A 41 -5.38 -11.86 3.61
C ARG A 41 -4.84 -13.28 3.77
N PHE A 42 -3.69 -13.57 3.18
CA PHE A 42 -3.15 -14.93 3.10
C PHE A 42 -1.90 -15.14 3.97
N GLY A 43 -1.43 -14.09 4.65
CA GLY A 43 -0.24 -14.14 5.49
C GLY A 43 1.06 -14.10 4.67
N PRO A 44 2.16 -14.67 5.20
CA PRO A 44 3.47 -14.59 4.54
C PRO A 44 3.53 -15.37 3.22
N LEU A 45 3.94 -14.71 2.14
CA LEU A 45 3.98 -15.25 0.77
C LEU A 45 5.29 -14.95 0.04
N THR A 46 5.67 -15.82 -0.88
CA THR A 46 6.70 -15.57 -1.91
C THR A 46 6.15 -14.73 -3.06
N ASP A 47 7.02 -14.18 -3.91
CA ASP A 47 6.58 -13.44 -5.11
C ASP A 47 5.80 -14.32 -6.11
N TYR A 48 6.05 -15.64 -6.12
CA TYR A 48 5.29 -16.59 -6.94
C TYR A 48 3.89 -16.82 -6.39
N GLU A 49 3.77 -17.03 -5.08
CA GLU A 49 2.46 -17.15 -4.43
C GLU A 49 1.68 -15.82 -4.56
N LEU A 50 2.34 -14.66 -4.44
CA LEU A 50 1.71 -13.36 -4.69
C LEU A 50 1.20 -13.25 -6.13
N ALA A 51 1.98 -13.68 -7.12
CA ALA A 51 1.57 -13.69 -8.52
C ALA A 51 0.30 -14.51 -8.73
N GLU A 52 0.28 -15.73 -8.18
CA GLU A 52 -0.87 -16.63 -8.24
C GLU A 52 -2.12 -16.02 -7.58
N ARG A 53 -1.98 -15.42 -6.40
CA ARG A 53 -3.11 -14.85 -5.64
C ARG A 53 -3.67 -13.56 -6.24
N THR A 54 -2.81 -12.76 -6.87
CA THR A 54 -3.20 -11.47 -7.46
C THR A 54 -3.53 -11.55 -8.95
N GLY A 55 -3.22 -12.66 -9.62
CA GLY A 55 -3.33 -12.80 -11.08
C GLY A 55 -2.33 -11.96 -11.87
N LEU A 56 -1.30 -11.42 -11.21
CA LEU A 56 -0.27 -10.59 -11.85
C LEU A 56 1.00 -11.40 -12.15
N GLN A 57 1.76 -10.97 -13.15
CA GLN A 57 3.06 -11.55 -13.46
C GLN A 57 4.03 -11.40 -12.29
N GLN A 58 4.80 -12.46 -11.99
CA GLN A 58 5.73 -12.50 -10.85
C GLN A 58 6.71 -11.33 -10.83
N ASN A 59 7.30 -10.96 -11.98
CA ASN A 59 8.19 -9.80 -12.08
C ASN A 59 7.48 -8.47 -11.78
N SER A 60 6.21 -8.36 -12.17
CA SER A 60 5.41 -7.14 -11.94
C SER A 60 5.04 -6.99 -10.46
N ILE A 61 4.48 -8.03 -9.85
CA ILE A 61 4.11 -8.00 -8.43
C ILE A 61 5.34 -7.93 -7.53
N GLY A 62 6.44 -8.59 -7.89
CA GLY A 62 7.72 -8.52 -7.17
C GLY A 62 8.29 -7.10 -7.13
N LYS A 63 8.20 -6.33 -8.22
CA LYS A 63 8.57 -4.91 -8.23
C LYS A 63 7.70 -4.09 -7.26
N ARG A 64 6.38 -4.33 -7.23
CA ARG A 64 5.46 -3.60 -6.35
C ARG A 64 5.60 -3.97 -4.89
N ARG A 65 5.87 -5.24 -4.61
CA ARG A 65 6.23 -5.71 -3.28
C ARG A 65 7.55 -5.06 -2.83
N LYS A 66 8.54 -4.92 -3.72
CA LYS A 66 9.76 -4.14 -3.43
C LYS A 66 9.43 -2.67 -3.12
N ASP A 67 8.59 -2.01 -3.91
CA ASP A 67 8.15 -0.63 -3.62
C ASP A 67 7.51 -0.53 -2.21
N CYS A 68 6.74 -1.55 -1.80
CA CYS A 68 6.13 -1.60 -0.45
C CYS A 68 7.16 -1.90 0.65
N GLN A 69 8.19 -2.68 0.34
CA GLN A 69 9.31 -2.94 1.23
C GLN A 69 10.14 -1.68 1.46
N ASP A 70 10.47 -0.96 0.38
CA ASP A 70 11.23 0.30 0.43
C ASP A 70 10.46 1.38 1.22
N ALA A 71 9.12 1.29 1.24
CA ALA A 71 8.25 2.13 2.06
C ALA A 71 8.06 1.64 3.51
N GLY A 72 8.70 0.55 3.93
CA GLY A 72 8.60 0.01 5.29
C GLY A 72 7.31 -0.76 5.59
N LEU A 73 6.46 -1.05 4.60
CA LEU A 73 5.19 -1.76 4.77
C LEU A 73 5.33 -3.28 4.68
N VAL A 74 6.39 -3.77 4.05
CA VAL A 74 6.65 -5.20 3.84
C VAL A 74 8.07 -5.52 4.30
N THR A 75 8.25 -6.68 4.93
CA THR A 75 9.55 -7.18 5.36
C THR A 75 9.73 -8.67 5.05
N PHE A 76 10.93 -9.19 5.28
CA PHE A 76 11.21 -10.62 5.18
C PHE A 76 10.49 -11.36 6.30
N TYR A 77 9.85 -12.48 5.96
CA TYR A 77 9.41 -13.43 6.97
C TYR A 77 10.63 -14.13 7.58
N ARG A 78 10.70 -14.12 8.92
CA ARG A 78 11.80 -14.68 9.69
C ARG A 78 11.31 -15.81 10.60
N ASP A 79 12.17 -16.78 10.88
CA ASP A 79 11.92 -17.80 11.91
C ASP A 79 12.18 -17.26 13.33
N SER A 80 11.98 -18.12 14.33
CA SER A 80 12.28 -17.87 15.75
C SER A 80 13.72 -17.42 16.01
N ASP A 81 14.64 -17.86 15.17
CA ASP A 81 16.08 -17.62 15.26
C ASP A 81 16.49 -16.37 14.46
N GLY A 82 15.53 -15.68 13.84
CA GLY A 82 15.72 -14.45 13.07
C GLY A 82 16.21 -14.66 11.63
N ASN A 83 16.29 -15.90 11.14
CA ASN A 83 16.73 -16.22 9.78
C ASN A 83 15.62 -15.98 8.76
N LYS A 84 16.00 -15.50 7.58
CA LYS A 84 15.06 -15.29 6.47
C LYS A 84 14.55 -16.63 5.96
N ILE A 85 13.25 -16.84 6.06
CA ILE A 85 12.60 -18.04 5.55
C ILE A 85 12.59 -18.03 4.02
N LYS A 86 12.89 -19.20 3.45
CA LYS A 86 12.80 -19.46 2.02
C LYS A 86 11.86 -20.62 1.77
N ARG A 87 10.98 -20.50 0.77
CA ARG A 87 10.13 -21.58 0.25
C ARG A 87 10.53 -21.94 -1.17
N LEU A 88 10.14 -23.12 -1.62
CA LEU A 88 10.40 -23.57 -2.98
C LEU A 88 9.42 -22.88 -3.93
N ALA A 89 9.95 -22.30 -5.02
CA ALA A 89 9.16 -21.91 -6.17
C ALA A 89 8.67 -23.13 -6.96
N PRO A 90 7.72 -22.95 -7.89
CA PRO A 90 7.32 -24.01 -8.82
C PRO A 90 8.50 -24.64 -9.59
N SER A 91 9.55 -23.86 -9.85
CA SER A 91 10.79 -24.30 -10.49
C SER A 91 11.76 -25.05 -9.55
N LYS A 92 11.38 -25.31 -8.29
CA LYS A 92 12.22 -25.85 -7.20
C LYS A 92 13.37 -24.94 -6.73
N SER A 93 13.47 -23.72 -7.25
CA SER A 93 14.40 -22.70 -6.75
C SER A 93 13.95 -22.14 -5.40
N LYS A 94 14.91 -21.77 -4.54
CA LYS A 94 14.61 -21.15 -3.23
C LYS A 94 14.20 -19.68 -3.40
N CYS A 95 13.04 -19.31 -2.87
CA CYS A 95 12.50 -17.95 -2.92
C CYS A 95 12.23 -17.40 -1.51
N LEU A 96 12.47 -16.10 -1.34
CA LEU A 96 12.23 -15.41 -0.08
C LEU A 96 10.73 -15.26 0.16
N VAL A 97 10.34 -15.40 1.44
CA VAL A 97 8.98 -15.18 1.90
C VAL A 97 8.87 -13.78 2.49
N TRP A 98 7.78 -13.10 2.18
CA TRP A 98 7.50 -11.72 2.55
C TRP A 98 6.29 -11.67 3.47
N MET A 99 6.29 -10.73 4.42
CA MET A 99 5.17 -10.48 5.32
C MET A 99 4.95 -8.97 5.49
N LEU A 100 3.77 -8.58 5.96
CA LEU A 100 3.54 -7.19 6.37
C LEU A 100 4.32 -6.87 7.65
N THR A 101 4.77 -5.63 7.75
CA THR A 101 5.19 -5.03 9.04
C THR A 101 3.95 -4.58 9.81
N ASP A 102 4.12 -4.17 11.07
CA ASP A 102 3.03 -3.57 11.86
C ASP A 102 2.43 -2.35 11.13
N ALA A 103 3.30 -1.49 10.56
CA ALA A 103 2.87 -0.37 9.73
C ALA A 103 2.11 -0.83 8.47
N GLY A 104 2.55 -1.92 7.84
CA GLY A 104 1.86 -2.54 6.70
C GLY A 104 0.47 -3.08 7.06
N VAL A 105 0.30 -3.65 8.25
CA VAL A 105 -0.98 -4.15 8.76
C VAL A 105 -1.93 -2.99 9.05
N VAL A 106 -1.46 -1.93 9.71
CA VAL A 106 -2.25 -0.71 9.95
C VAL A 106 -2.72 -0.12 8.60
N TYR A 107 -1.79 0.05 7.66
CA TYR A 107 -2.11 0.56 6.33
C TYR A 107 -3.12 -0.33 5.59
N ALA A 108 -2.99 -1.65 5.67
CA ALA A 108 -3.95 -2.58 5.10
C ALA A 108 -5.36 -2.41 5.70
N ASN A 109 -5.46 -2.29 7.02
CA ASN A 109 -6.73 -2.08 7.70
C ASN A 109 -7.38 -0.74 7.34
N ASP A 110 -6.59 0.32 7.20
CA ASP A 110 -7.11 1.64 6.81
C ASP A 110 -7.62 1.63 5.36
N LEU A 111 -6.95 0.90 4.46
CA LEU A 111 -7.46 0.66 3.11
C LEU A 111 -8.82 -0.06 3.13
N ILE A 112 -8.97 -1.10 3.95
CA ILE A 112 -10.24 -1.85 4.07
C ILE A 112 -11.37 -0.94 4.57
N LYS A 113 -11.12 -0.16 5.62
CA LYS A 113 -12.09 0.81 6.15
C LYS A 113 -12.50 1.84 5.10
N LEU A 114 -11.54 2.35 4.34
CA LEU A 114 -11.80 3.32 3.28
C LEU A 114 -12.67 2.72 2.18
N THR A 115 -12.38 1.49 1.74
CA THR A 115 -13.19 0.79 0.73
C THR A 115 -14.61 0.55 1.21
N GLY A 116 -14.81 0.10 2.46
CA GLY A 116 -16.14 -0.13 3.01
C GLY A 116 -16.97 1.16 3.14
N LYS A 117 -16.31 2.28 3.51
CA LYS A 117 -16.98 3.59 3.62
C LYS A 117 -17.45 4.13 2.26
N ILE A 118 -16.68 3.89 1.19
CA ILE A 118 -17.03 4.31 -0.17
C ILE A 118 -18.25 3.51 -0.67
N GLU A 119 -18.34 2.22 -0.37
CA GLU A 119 -19.48 1.38 -0.77
C GLU A 119 -20.77 1.78 -0.05
N SER A 120 -20.68 2.14 1.25
CA SER A 120 -21.83 2.66 2.00
C SER A 120 -22.32 4.04 1.52
N ASN A 121 -21.43 4.88 0.96
CA ASN A 121 -21.79 6.23 0.49
C ASN A 121 -22.40 6.25 -0.93
N LYS A 122 -22.33 5.13 -1.67
CA LYS A 122 -22.90 5.01 -3.03
C LYS A 122 -24.36 4.52 -3.05
N GLN A 123 -24.96 4.22 -1.90
CA GLN A 123 -26.34 3.73 -1.80
C GLN A 123 -27.36 4.85 -1.50
N ILE A 124 -27.07 6.10 -1.86
CA ILE A 124 -27.96 7.26 -1.65
C ILE A 124 -28.14 8.01 -2.97
#